data_AF-A0A9D6R5R4-F1
#
_entry.id   AF-A0A9D6R5R4-F1
#
_cell.length_a   1.000
_cell.length_b   1.000
_cell.length_c   1.000
_cell.angle_alpha   90.00
_cell.angle_beta   90.00
_cell.angle_gamma   90.00
#
_symmetry.space_group_name_H-M   'P 1'
#
loop_
_entity.id
_entity.type
_entity.pdbx_description
1 polymer ?
#
loop_
_entity_poly.entity_id
_entity_poly.type
_entity_poly.pdbx_seq_one_letter_code
_entity_poly.pdbx_strand_id
1 'polypeptide(L)'
;MAHELFIKLLRKIYATGESELDCERVRASLPAYVEFELAGNDPAVRFPQVKAHLAQCPDCAEEHEGLRAVASLEAKGALPEAEESLKRFEAEPVQESADIGAVPAP
;
A
#
# COMPACT_ATOMS: atom_id res chain seq x y z
N MET A 1 16.17 21.74 -14.85
CA MET A 1 15.90 21.57 -13.42
C MET A 1 14.59 22.22 -12.98
N ALA A 2 14.48 23.56 -12.87
CA ALA A 2 13.25 24.22 -12.37
C ALA A 2 11.99 23.95 -13.21
N HIS A 3 12.13 23.89 -14.54
CA HIS A 3 11.03 23.61 -15.45
C HIS A 3 10.43 22.20 -15.27
N GLU A 4 11.25 21.21 -14.95
CA GLU A 4 10.83 19.82 -14.82
C GLU A 4 10.06 19.57 -13.51
N LEU A 5 10.51 20.21 -12.43
CA LEU A 5 9.79 20.27 -11.15
C LEU A 5 8.42 20.95 -11.29
N PHE A 6 8.37 22.05 -12.05
CA PHE A 6 7.13 22.77 -12.31
C PHE A 6 6.11 21.93 -13.08
N ILE A 7 6.54 21.23 -14.14
CA ILE A 7 5.66 20.34 -14.91
C ILE A 7 5.20 19.13 -14.06
N LYS A 8 6.07 18.58 -13.21
CA LYS A 8 5.70 17.50 -12.28
C LYS A 8 4.64 17.95 -11.26
N LEU A 9 4.76 19.18 -10.76
CA LEU A 9 3.76 19.78 -9.85
C LEU A 9 2.42 20.00 -10.56
N LEU A 10 2.43 20.59 -11.75
CA LEU A 10 1.21 20.81 -12.53
C LEU A 10 0.49 19.50 -12.85
N ARG A 11 1.22 18.43 -13.21
CA ARG A 11 0.61 17.10 -13.41
C ARG A 11 -0.10 16.57 -12.17
N LYS A 12 0.48 16.79 -10.98
CA LYS A 12 -0.17 16.39 -9.71
C LYS A 12 -1.46 17.17 -9.47
N ILE A 13 -1.44 18.49 -9.71
CA ILE A 13 -2.62 19.36 -9.52
C ILE A 13 -3.71 19.03 -10.55
N TYR A 14 -3.38 18.85 -11.83
CA TYR A 14 -4.39 18.54 -12.85
C TYR A 14 -4.90 17.09 -12.79
N ALA A 15 -4.19 16.21 -12.10
CA ALA A 15 -4.66 14.86 -11.83
C ALA A 15 -5.66 14.81 -10.66
N THR A 16 -5.83 15.91 -9.90
CA THR A 16 -6.94 16.02 -8.93
C THR A 16 -8.25 16.30 -9.65
N GLY A 17 -9.15 15.31 -9.66
CA GLY A 17 -10.52 15.43 -10.18
C GLY A 17 -11.56 15.32 -9.07
N GLU A 18 -12.77 15.82 -9.30
CA GLU A 18 -13.89 15.76 -8.34
C GLU A 18 -14.31 14.33 -7.94
N SER A 19 -13.83 13.30 -8.64
CA SER A 19 -14.09 11.88 -8.35
C SER A 19 -12.83 11.07 -8.03
N GLU A 20 -11.85 11.67 -7.33
CA GLU A 20 -10.77 10.88 -6.77
C GLU A 20 -11.34 9.91 -5.73
N LEU A 21 -11.09 8.61 -5.90
CA LEU A 21 -11.27 7.68 -4.80
C LEU A 21 -10.28 8.11 -3.71
N ASP A 22 -10.80 8.34 -2.51
CA ASP A 22 -9.98 8.55 -1.34
C ASP A 22 -9.14 7.29 -1.04
N CYS A 23 -8.09 7.45 -0.24
CA CYS A 23 -7.18 6.35 0.10
C CYS A 23 -7.92 5.16 0.72
N GLU A 24 -8.99 5.40 1.50
CA GLU A 24 -9.75 4.32 2.15
C GLU A 24 -10.46 3.44 1.13
N ARG A 25 -11.14 4.04 0.16
CA ARG A 25 -11.81 3.32 -0.94
C ARG A 25 -10.83 2.60 -1.83
N VAL A 26 -9.66 3.19 -2.08
CA VAL A 26 -8.58 2.54 -2.84
C VAL A 26 -8.08 1.31 -2.11
N ARG A 27 -7.73 1.44 -0.83
CA ARG A 27 -7.28 0.31 0.02
C ARG A 27 -8.31 -0.81 0.08
N ALA A 28 -9.59 -0.48 0.24
CA ALA A 28 -10.68 -1.46 0.23
C ALA A 28 -10.80 -2.22 -1.12
N SER A 29 -10.34 -1.60 -2.21
CA SER A 29 -10.37 -2.19 -3.56
C SER A 29 -9.10 -2.97 -3.91
N LEU A 30 -8.01 -2.82 -3.14
CA LEU A 30 -6.71 -3.44 -3.44
C LEU A 30 -6.75 -4.98 -3.53
N PRO A 31 -7.49 -5.72 -2.68
CA PRO A 31 -7.57 -7.18 -2.80
C PRO A 31 -8.06 -7.63 -4.19
N ALA A 32 -9.20 -7.11 -4.63
CA ALA A 32 -9.77 -7.43 -5.94
C ALA A 32 -8.87 -6.95 -7.10
N TYR A 33 -8.21 -5.80 -6.93
CA TYR A 33 -7.24 -5.28 -7.91
C TYR A 33 -6.06 -6.26 -8.09
N VAL A 34 -5.46 -6.71 -6.99
CA VAL A 34 -4.30 -7.63 -6.99
C VAL A 34 -4.68 -9.00 -7.53
N GLU A 35 -5.82 -9.56 -7.12
CA GLU A 35 -6.31 -10.83 -7.67
C GLU A 35 -6.48 -10.76 -9.19
N PHE A 36 -7.08 -9.67 -9.68
CA PHE A 36 -7.27 -9.46 -11.11
C PHE A 36 -5.94 -9.33 -11.87
N GLU A 37 -4.97 -8.62 -11.28
CA GLU A 37 -3.60 -8.47 -11.80
C GLU A 37 -2.85 -9.82 -11.83
N LEU A 38 -2.92 -10.62 -10.77
CA LEU A 38 -2.26 -11.93 -10.67
C LEU A 38 -2.88 -12.97 -11.61
N ALA A 39 -4.16 -12.83 -11.95
CA ALA A 39 -4.81 -13.60 -13.00
C ALA A 39 -4.33 -13.23 -14.43
N GLY A 40 -3.40 -12.26 -14.56
CA GLY A 40 -2.79 -11.86 -15.83
C GLY A 40 -3.60 -10.82 -16.62
N ASN A 41 -4.64 -10.23 -16.01
CA ASN A 41 -5.43 -9.18 -16.65
C ASN A 41 -4.77 -7.80 -16.44
N ASP A 42 -5.14 -6.82 -17.28
CA ASP A 42 -4.75 -5.42 -17.10
C ASP A 42 -5.73 -4.70 -16.15
N PRO A 43 -5.32 -4.36 -14.91
CA PRO A 43 -6.20 -3.71 -13.95
C PRO A 43 -6.61 -2.29 -14.37
N ALA A 44 -5.86 -1.63 -15.27
CA ALA A 44 -6.20 -0.30 -15.74
C ALA A 44 -7.53 -0.27 -16.52
N VAL A 45 -7.94 -1.41 -17.09
CA VAL A 45 -9.23 -1.55 -17.80
C VAL A 45 -10.41 -1.62 -16.82
N ARG A 46 -10.26 -2.38 -15.72
CA ARG A 46 -11.35 -2.64 -14.77
C ARG A 46 -11.37 -1.67 -13.60
N PHE A 47 -10.22 -1.16 -13.19
CA PHE A 47 -10.00 -0.31 -12.03
C PHE A 47 -9.20 0.96 -12.40
N PRO A 48 -9.65 1.76 -13.39
CA PRO A 48 -8.88 2.91 -13.87
C PRO A 48 -8.62 3.96 -12.77
N GLN A 49 -9.57 4.16 -11.85
CA GLN A 49 -9.43 5.12 -10.75
C GLN A 49 -8.44 4.65 -9.68
N VAL A 50 -8.41 3.34 -9.37
CA VAL A 50 -7.40 2.76 -8.47
C VAL A 50 -6.02 2.92 -9.08
N LYS A 51 -5.86 2.59 -10.38
CA LYS A 51 -4.58 2.76 -11.08
C LYS A 51 -4.09 4.21 -11.07
N ALA A 52 -5.00 5.16 -11.29
CA ALA A 52 -4.67 6.58 -11.24
C ALA A 52 -4.19 7.00 -9.84
N HIS A 53 -4.90 6.60 -8.78
CA HIS A 53 -4.54 6.93 -7.40
C HIS A 53 -3.19 6.34 -7.00
N LEU A 54 -2.90 5.08 -7.36
CA LEU A 54 -1.60 4.45 -7.09
C LEU A 54 -0.43 5.18 -7.78
N ALA A 55 -0.68 5.87 -8.89
CA ALA A 55 0.34 6.69 -9.54
C ALA A 55 0.57 8.04 -8.83
N GLN A 56 -0.31 8.44 -7.92
CA GLN A 56 -0.29 9.74 -7.23
C GLN A 56 0.06 9.64 -5.75
N CYS A 57 -0.38 8.59 -5.05
CA CYS A 57 -0.24 8.39 -3.61
C CYS A 57 0.83 7.30 -3.31
N PRO A 58 2.00 7.67 -2.77
CA PRO A 58 3.05 6.71 -2.41
C PRO A 58 2.60 5.68 -1.37
N ASP A 59 1.83 6.10 -0.36
CA ASP A 59 1.40 5.21 0.72
C ASP A 59 0.49 4.08 0.18
N CYS A 60 -0.46 4.42 -0.70
CA CYS A 60 -1.30 3.41 -1.34
C CYS A 60 -0.52 2.53 -2.33
N ALA A 61 0.52 3.06 -2.98
CA ALA A 61 1.40 2.29 -3.84
C ALA A 61 2.22 1.26 -3.03
N GLU A 62 2.76 1.66 -1.89
CA GLU A 62 3.47 0.76 -0.96
C GLU A 62 2.54 -0.36 -0.45
N GLU A 63 1.32 -0.02 -0.04
CA GLU A 63 0.32 -1.00 0.38
C GLU A 63 -0.05 -1.99 -0.74
N HIS A 64 -0.19 -1.51 -1.98
CA HIS A 64 -0.39 -2.37 -3.15
C HIS A 64 0.79 -3.32 -3.37
N GLU A 65 2.02 -2.82 -3.33
CA GLU A 65 3.23 -3.62 -3.51
C GLU A 65 3.34 -4.72 -2.45
N GLY A 66 3.11 -4.37 -1.18
CA GLY A 66 3.12 -5.31 -0.07
C GLY A 66 2.04 -6.39 -0.22
N LEU A 67 0.79 -5.99 -0.50
CA LEU A 67 -0.30 -6.93 -0.70
C LEU A 67 -0.05 -7.86 -1.88
N ARG A 68 0.44 -7.33 -3.00
CA ARG A 68 0.78 -8.10 -4.20
C ARG A 68 1.90 -9.10 -3.93
N ALA A 69 2.91 -8.72 -3.16
CA ALA A 69 4.00 -9.63 -2.79
C ALA A 69 3.47 -10.83 -1.98
N VAL A 70 2.63 -10.58 -0.97
CA VAL A 70 2.01 -11.64 -0.16
C VAL A 70 1.09 -12.52 -1.01
N ALA A 71 0.18 -11.93 -1.78
CA ALA A 71 -0.72 -12.67 -2.65
C ALA A 71 0.02 -13.50 -3.71
N SER A 72 1.18 -13.04 -4.20
CA SER A 72 2.02 -13.83 -5.11
C SER A 72 2.64 -15.06 -4.44
N LEU A 73 3.02 -14.96 -3.16
CA LEU A 73 3.52 -16.11 -2.40
C LEU A 73 2.39 -17.10 -2.15
N GLU A 74 1.20 -16.61 -1.79
CA GLU A 74 -0.01 -17.42 -1.60
C GLU A 74 -0.36 -18.21 -2.86
N ALA A 75 -0.41 -17.54 -4.01
CA ALA A 75 -0.70 -18.17 -5.30
C ALA A 75 0.31 -19.27 -5.68
N LYS A 76 1.52 -19.23 -5.13
CA LYS A 76 2.58 -20.24 -5.32
C LYS A 76 2.58 -21.31 -4.23
N GLY A 77 1.72 -21.21 -3.22
CA GLY A 77 1.75 -22.07 -2.02
C GLY A 77 3.04 -21.89 -1.21
N ALA A 78 3.64 -20.71 -1.26
CA ALA A 78 4.95 -20.40 -0.68
C ALA A 78 4.87 -19.48 0.55
N LEU A 79 3.67 -19.34 1.14
CA LEU A 79 3.54 -18.65 2.42
C LEU A 79 4.13 -19.51 3.55
N PRO A 80 4.80 -18.89 4.54
CA PRO A 80 5.18 -19.59 5.75
C PRO A 80 3.93 -20.03 6.52
N GLU A 81 4.05 -21.11 7.28
CA GLU A 81 3.01 -21.47 8.24
C GLU A 81 2.84 -20.34 9.27
N ALA A 82 1.60 -20.12 9.72
CA ALA A 82 1.30 -19.03 10.67
C ALA A 82 2.15 -19.13 11.95
N GLU A 83 2.36 -20.35 12.44
CA GLU A 83 3.21 -20.64 13.60
C GLU A 83 4.69 -20.24 13.39
N GLU A 84 5.20 -20.35 12.16
CA GLU A 84 6.58 -19.99 11.82
C GLU A 84 6.75 -18.47 11.76
N SER A 85 5.75 -17.77 11.23
CA SER A 85 5.71 -16.31 11.22
C SER A 85 5.65 -15.72 12.63
N LEU A 86 4.84 -16.31 13.53
CA LEU A 86 4.73 -15.88 14.92
C LEU A 86 6.05 -16.02 15.69
N LYS A 87 6.75 -17.15 15.52
CA LYS A 87 8.06 -17.40 16.15
C LYS A 87 9.11 -16.35 15.78
N ARG A 88 9.07 -15.80 14.57
CA ARG A 88 9.99 -14.72 14.15
C ARG A 88 9.79 -13.45 14.99
N PHE A 89 8.55 -13.08 15.29
CA PHE A 89 8.24 -11.88 16.08
C PHE A 89 8.53 -12.08 17.58
N GLU A 90 8.38 -13.30 18.09
CA GLU A 90 8.75 -13.63 19.47
C GLU A 90 10.29 -13.71 19.68
N ALA A 91 11.04 -14.02 18.62
CA ALA A 91 12.49 -14.17 18.67
C ALA A 91 13.25 -12.83 18.62
N GLU A 92 12.62 -11.73 18.18
CA GLU A 92 13.19 -10.40 18.37
C GLU A 92 12.98 -9.97 19.83
N PRO A 93 14.05 -9.76 20.63
CA PRO A 93 13.88 -9.29 21.98
C PRO A 93 13.20 -7.91 21.90
N VAL A 94 12.01 -7.81 22.49
CA VAL A 94 11.36 -6.52 22.76
C VAL A 94 12.39 -5.65 23.48
N GLN A 95 12.93 -4.65 22.80
CA GLN A 95 13.72 -3.62 23.46
C GLN A 95 12.74 -2.87 24.34
N GLU A 96 12.74 -3.18 25.64
CA GLU A 96 12.03 -2.42 26.65
C GLU A 96 12.62 -1.00 26.67
N SER A 97 12.09 -0.12 25.81
CA SER A 97 12.37 1.30 25.88
C SER A 97 11.68 1.83 27.12
N ALA A 98 12.40 1.82 28.23
CA ALA A 98 12.07 2.54 29.44
C ALA A 98 12.15 4.06 29.19
N ASP A 99 11.28 4.61 28.32
CA ASP A 99 10.92 6.03 28.28
C ASP A 99 9.73 6.27 27.33
N ILE A 100 8.51 5.86 27.72
CA ILE A 100 7.30 6.50 27.20
C ILE A 100 6.79 7.37 28.34
N GLY A 101 7.15 8.64 28.26
CA GLY A 101 6.98 9.64 29.31
C GLY A 101 5.59 9.66 29.93
N ALA A 102 5.56 9.92 31.23
CA ALA A 102 4.36 10.14 32.01
C ALA A 102 3.39 11.10 31.30
N VAL A 103 2.14 10.68 31.15
CA VAL A 103 1.02 11.59 30.85
C VAL A 103 0.78 12.42 32.12
N PRO A 104 1.00 13.75 32.13
CA PRO A 104 0.64 14.54 33.30
C PRO A 104 -0.89 14.56 33.46
N ALA A 105 -1.34 14.26 34.68
CA ALA A 105 -2.72 14.42 35.11
C ALA A 105 -3.12 15.92 35.10
N PRO A 106 -4.41 16.24 34.90
CA PRO A 106 -4.88 17.62 34.76
C PRO A 106 -4.64 18.49 36.00
#